data_AF-A0A9E0WGR5-F1
#
_entry.id   AF-A0A9E0WGR5-F1
#
_cell.length_a   1.000
_cell.length_b   1.000
_cell.length_c   1.000
_cell.angle_alpha   90.00
_cell.angle_beta   90.00
_cell.angle_gamma   90.00
#
_symmetry.space_group_name_H-M   'P 1'
#
loop_
_entity.id
_entity.type
_entity.pdbx_description
1 polymer ?
#
loop_
_entity_poly.entity_id
_entity_poly.type
_entity_poly.pdbx_seq_one_letter_code
_entity_poly.pdbx_strand_id
1 'polypeptide(L)'
;MTETTQQTPLTSRRCGYVALVGRPNVGKSTLLNHLLGQKISITSRKPQTTRHRIHGILTDNNCQMVFVDTPGVHQERDKAINRAMNKAALSTMSDVDVVVFLVDRLQWTDEDELVLENLKQLSVPIILAINKVDKVIDKNKLLPHMQTLASYLSWSELIPISAKNGHNQHLLLDAIRSRLPESDFYFDEEQVTDRSEKFIASELIREKLMRQLGDEVPYKVAVEIEQYQEEPNLVRIDALIWV
;
A
#
# COMPACT_ATOMS: atom_id res chain seq x y z
N MET A 1 18.65 19.30 -49.89
CA MET A 1 17.73 18.22 -49.47
C MET A 1 17.83 18.13 -47.96
N THR A 2 16.78 18.56 -47.28
CA THR A 2 16.70 18.71 -45.82
C THR A 2 16.55 17.34 -45.17
N GLU A 3 17.54 16.94 -44.38
CA GLU A 3 17.46 15.78 -43.48
C GLU A 3 16.36 16.04 -42.45
N THR A 4 15.28 15.28 -42.58
CA THR A 4 14.16 15.32 -41.64
C THR A 4 14.55 14.47 -40.45
N THR A 5 14.94 15.11 -39.35
CA THR A 5 15.15 14.45 -38.06
C THR A 5 13.81 13.87 -37.63
N GLN A 6 13.67 12.54 -37.73
CA GLN A 6 12.52 11.84 -37.17
C GLN A 6 12.61 11.95 -35.65
N GLN A 7 11.82 12.86 -35.07
CA GLN A 7 11.52 12.83 -33.64
C GLN A 7 10.73 11.55 -33.38
N THR A 8 11.36 10.59 -32.71
CA THR A 8 10.69 9.45 -32.09
C THR A 8 9.52 9.97 -31.26
N PRO A 9 8.31 9.39 -31.32
CA PRO A 9 7.21 9.84 -30.47
C PRO A 9 7.65 9.71 -29.02
N LEU A 10 7.60 10.79 -28.25
CA LEU A 10 7.70 10.73 -26.79
C LEU A 10 6.59 9.78 -26.34
N THR A 11 6.95 8.54 -25.99
CA THR A 11 6.00 7.60 -25.40
C THR A 11 5.46 8.26 -24.13
N SER A 12 4.17 8.62 -24.13
CA SER A 12 3.53 9.37 -23.05
C SER A 12 3.82 8.70 -21.70
N ARG A 13 4.60 9.37 -20.85
CA ARG A 13 4.88 8.91 -19.49
C ARG A 13 3.65 9.14 -18.62
N ARG A 14 3.43 8.24 -17.67
CA ARG A 14 2.38 8.36 -16.66
C ARG A 14 2.99 8.29 -15.27
N CYS A 15 2.57 9.17 -14.39
CA CYS A 15 3.03 9.20 -13.01
C CYS A 15 1.89 9.61 -12.11
N GLY A 16 1.76 8.99 -10.94
CA GLY A 16 0.77 9.43 -9.97
C GLY A 16 0.77 8.66 -8.67
N TYR A 17 0.00 9.17 -7.72
CA TYR A 17 -0.13 8.61 -6.37
C TYR A 17 -1.24 7.57 -6.30
N VAL A 18 -0.96 6.45 -5.64
CA VAL A 18 -1.87 5.31 -5.51
C VAL A 18 -2.10 5.00 -4.03
N ALA A 19 -3.33 5.17 -3.55
CA ALA A 19 -3.65 4.81 -2.17
C ALA A 19 -3.97 3.32 -2.04
N LEU A 20 -3.28 2.61 -1.15
CA LEU A 20 -3.70 1.28 -0.70
C LEU A 20 -4.54 1.44 0.56
N VAL A 21 -5.81 1.05 0.50
CA VAL A 21 -6.78 1.27 1.58
C VAL A 21 -7.52 -0.02 1.91
N GLY A 22 -8.13 -0.04 3.09
CA GLY A 22 -8.88 -1.18 3.59
C GLY A 22 -8.59 -1.43 5.06
N ARG A 23 -9.39 -2.30 5.66
CA ARG A 23 -9.27 -2.60 7.09
C ARG A 23 -7.91 -3.23 7.43
N PRO A 24 -7.56 -3.35 8.71
CA PRO A 24 -6.31 -3.96 9.16
C PRO A 24 -6.18 -5.40 8.67
N ASN A 25 -4.95 -5.86 8.47
CA ASN A 25 -4.64 -7.24 8.11
C ASN A 25 -5.21 -7.76 6.77
N VAL A 26 -5.86 -6.95 5.92
CA VAL A 26 -6.31 -7.36 4.58
C VAL A 26 -5.15 -7.64 3.61
N GLY A 27 -3.95 -7.17 3.92
CA GLY A 27 -2.73 -7.46 3.18
C GLY A 27 -2.17 -6.30 2.35
N LYS A 28 -2.46 -5.04 2.72
CA LYS A 28 -1.91 -3.82 2.08
C LYS A 28 -0.39 -3.83 1.99
N SER A 29 0.31 -3.92 3.12
CA SER A 29 1.78 -3.96 3.17
C SER A 29 2.37 -5.20 2.49
N THR A 30 1.64 -6.33 2.49
CA THR A 30 2.05 -7.53 1.75
C THR A 30 2.01 -7.30 0.25
N LEU A 31 0.94 -6.66 -0.25
CA LEU A 31 0.82 -6.29 -1.65
C LEU A 31 1.93 -5.32 -2.03
N LEU A 32 2.11 -4.24 -1.25
CA LEU A 32 3.14 -3.24 -1.50
C LEU A 32 4.53 -3.87 -1.62
N ASN A 33 4.96 -4.63 -0.62
CA ASN A 33 6.28 -5.28 -0.66
C ASN A 33 6.45 -6.25 -1.82
N HIS A 34 5.37 -6.95 -2.20
CA HIS A 34 5.42 -7.88 -3.33
C HIS A 34 5.54 -7.13 -4.65
N LEU A 35 4.80 -6.02 -4.83
CA LEU A 35 4.89 -5.18 -6.02
C LEU A 35 6.27 -4.55 -6.18
N LEU A 36 6.88 -4.10 -5.07
CA LEU A 36 8.20 -3.47 -5.09
C LEU A 36 9.36 -4.49 -5.17
N GLY A 37 9.08 -5.79 -5.03
CA GLY A 37 10.11 -6.83 -4.99
C GLY A 37 11.02 -6.79 -3.75
N GLN A 38 10.79 -5.85 -2.83
CA GLN A 38 11.58 -5.65 -1.64
C GLN A 38 10.70 -5.21 -0.45
N LYS A 39 11.23 -5.38 0.76
CA LYS A 39 10.47 -5.19 1.98
C LYS A 39 10.62 -3.77 2.52
N ILE A 40 9.74 -2.88 2.07
CA ILE A 40 9.71 -1.46 2.44
C ILE A 40 8.74 -1.17 3.60
N SER A 41 7.56 -1.81 3.60
CA SER A 41 6.55 -1.63 4.67
C SER A 41 6.53 -2.85 5.59
N ILE A 42 6.42 -2.64 6.90
CA ILE A 42 6.44 -3.75 7.85
C ILE A 42 5.15 -4.55 7.83
N THR A 43 5.24 -5.83 8.17
CA THR A 43 4.12 -6.77 8.16
C THR A 43 3.98 -7.48 9.51
N SER A 44 2.82 -7.38 10.13
CA SER A 44 2.44 -8.14 11.33
C SER A 44 1.02 -8.68 11.22
N ARG A 45 0.68 -9.65 12.08
CA ARG A 45 -0.70 -10.08 12.31
C ARG A 45 -1.43 -9.14 13.27
N LYS A 46 -0.68 -8.34 14.04
CA LYS A 46 -1.23 -7.35 14.96
C LYS A 46 -1.74 -6.13 14.16
N PRO A 47 -2.88 -5.54 14.54
CA PRO A 47 -3.34 -4.29 13.96
C PRO A 47 -2.34 -3.13 14.19
N GLN A 48 -2.53 -2.01 13.48
CA GLN A 48 -1.74 -0.78 13.64
C GLN A 48 -0.22 -0.93 13.38
N THR A 49 0.17 -1.66 12.34
CA THR A 49 1.59 -1.85 12.00
C THR A 49 2.24 -0.59 11.45
N THR A 50 1.60 0.17 10.57
CA THR A 50 2.20 1.34 9.93
C THR A 50 1.86 2.63 10.70
N ARG A 51 2.88 3.33 11.22
CA ARG A 51 2.73 4.60 11.96
C ARG A 51 3.17 5.85 11.18
N HIS A 52 4.11 5.68 10.26
CA HIS A 52 4.64 6.74 9.41
C HIS A 52 4.22 6.49 7.97
N ARG A 53 3.88 7.56 7.23
CA ARG A 53 3.60 7.46 5.79
C ARG A 53 4.88 7.01 5.08
N ILE A 54 4.85 5.93 4.32
CA ILE A 54 5.97 5.50 3.48
C ILE A 54 5.49 5.53 2.04
N HIS A 55 6.28 6.13 1.16
CA HIS A 55 6.05 6.00 -0.27
C HIS A 55 6.77 4.74 -0.76
N GLY A 56 6.03 3.86 -1.42
CA GLY A 56 6.58 2.80 -2.23
C GLY A 56 6.56 3.21 -3.69
N ILE A 57 7.71 3.31 -4.32
CA ILE A 57 7.84 3.82 -5.68
C ILE A 57 8.10 2.63 -6.59
N LEU A 58 7.17 2.39 -7.53
CA LEU A 58 7.31 1.39 -8.56
C LEU A 58 7.41 2.09 -9.91
N THR A 59 8.61 2.08 -10.49
CA THR A 59 8.82 2.51 -11.87
C THR A 59 8.83 1.27 -12.77
N ASP A 60 7.91 1.20 -13.74
CA ASP A 60 7.87 0.15 -14.76
C ASP A 60 7.67 0.78 -16.14
N ASN A 61 8.71 0.72 -16.97
CA ASN A 61 8.77 1.31 -18.30
C ASN A 61 8.41 2.81 -18.27
N ASN A 62 7.32 3.21 -18.92
CA ASN A 62 6.85 4.60 -19.01
C ASN A 62 5.84 4.98 -17.91
N CYS A 63 5.79 4.23 -16.81
CA CYS A 63 4.81 4.43 -15.75
C CYS A 63 5.50 4.42 -14.38
N GLN A 64 5.29 5.45 -13.56
CA GLN A 64 5.70 5.48 -12.16
C GLN A 64 4.48 5.53 -11.25
N MET A 65 4.37 4.54 -10.37
CA MET A 65 3.28 4.42 -9.40
C MET A 65 3.84 4.71 -8.01
N VAL A 66 3.37 5.79 -7.39
CA VAL A 66 3.80 6.17 -6.04
C VAL A 66 2.74 5.71 -5.04
N PHE A 67 2.94 4.53 -4.48
CA PHE A 67 2.04 3.96 -3.49
C PHE A 67 2.16 4.69 -2.16
N VAL A 68 1.05 5.21 -1.66
CA VAL A 68 0.96 5.80 -0.32
C VAL A 68 0.40 4.78 0.66
N ASP A 69 1.20 4.37 1.65
CA ASP A 69 0.71 3.46 2.70
C ASP A 69 -0.16 4.25 3.68
N THR A 70 -1.49 4.05 3.62
CA THR A 70 -2.43 4.64 4.57
C THR A 70 -2.61 3.72 5.77
N PRO A 71 -2.54 4.24 7.02
CA PRO A 71 -2.89 3.45 8.20
C PRO A 71 -4.28 2.83 8.04
N GLY A 72 -4.45 1.55 8.39
CA GLY A 72 -5.75 0.88 8.29
C GLY A 72 -6.82 1.59 9.13
N VAL A 73 -8.04 1.71 8.60
CA VAL A 73 -9.17 2.30 9.33
C VAL A 73 -9.63 1.34 10.42
N HIS A 74 -9.78 1.84 11.65
CA HIS A 74 -10.15 1.07 12.84
C HIS A 74 -11.41 1.62 13.50
N GLN A 75 -12.28 0.73 13.99
CA GLN A 75 -13.33 1.08 14.96
C GLN A 75 -12.87 0.74 16.39
N GLU A 76 -12.19 1.66 17.07
CA GLU A 76 -12.10 1.62 18.54
C GLU A 76 -12.55 2.95 19.15
N ARG A 77 -13.37 2.84 20.20
CA ARG A 77 -14.07 3.92 20.90
C ARG A 77 -13.10 4.94 21.53
N ASP A 78 -13.43 6.22 21.37
CA ASP A 78 -13.06 7.37 22.23
C ASP A 78 -11.61 7.83 22.38
N LYS A 79 -10.87 8.10 21.28
CA LYS A 79 -9.68 9.00 21.37
C LYS A 79 -9.61 9.99 20.21
N ALA A 80 -9.33 11.26 20.52
CA ALA A 80 -9.13 12.34 19.54
C ALA A 80 -8.06 12.01 18.48
N ILE A 81 -7.11 11.12 18.82
CA ILE A 81 -6.10 10.55 17.93
C ILE A 81 -6.75 9.73 16.80
N ASN A 82 -7.81 8.96 17.04
CA ASN A 82 -8.48 8.17 16.00
C ASN A 82 -9.24 9.07 15.01
N ARG A 83 -9.84 10.17 15.50
CA ARG A 83 -10.43 11.19 14.61
C ARG A 83 -9.35 11.89 13.79
N ALA A 84 -8.18 12.18 14.37
CA ALA A 84 -7.05 12.73 13.63
C ALA A 84 -6.48 11.73 12.62
N MET A 85 -6.43 10.43 12.92
CA MET A 85 -5.99 9.37 12.00
C MET A 85 -7.00 9.10 10.88
N ASN A 86 -8.31 9.05 11.17
CA ASN A 86 -9.34 8.93 10.14
C ASN A 86 -9.40 10.19 9.27
N LYS A 87 -9.23 11.37 9.87
CA LYS A 87 -9.10 12.64 9.12
C LYS A 87 -7.80 12.69 8.31
N ALA A 88 -6.71 12.11 8.81
CA ALA A 88 -5.46 11.97 8.05
C ALA A 88 -5.60 10.97 6.91
N ALA A 89 -6.30 9.84 7.09
CA ALA A 89 -6.60 8.89 6.02
C ALA A 89 -7.44 9.57 4.92
N LEU A 90 -8.51 10.28 5.31
CA LEU A 90 -9.35 11.09 4.42
C LEU A 90 -8.58 12.24 3.75
N SER A 91 -7.69 12.93 4.45
CA SER A 91 -6.86 14.00 3.87
C SER A 91 -5.67 13.49 3.07
N THR A 92 -5.36 12.19 3.12
CA THR A 92 -4.39 11.57 2.18
C THR A 92 -5.11 11.18 0.89
N MET A 93 -6.41 10.89 0.97
CA MET A 93 -7.24 10.51 -0.19
C MET A 93 -7.58 11.70 -1.10
N SER A 94 -7.35 12.95 -0.69
CA SER A 94 -7.58 14.12 -1.55
C SER A 94 -6.49 14.37 -2.59
N ASP A 95 -5.30 13.78 -2.42
CA ASP A 95 -4.11 14.03 -3.25
C ASP A 95 -3.65 12.78 -4.03
N VAL A 96 -4.53 11.78 -4.18
CA VAL A 96 -4.21 10.52 -4.88
C VAL A 96 -4.97 10.42 -6.19
N ASP A 97 -4.33 9.86 -7.21
CA ASP A 97 -4.91 9.71 -8.55
C ASP A 97 -5.77 8.45 -8.66
N VAL A 98 -5.42 7.38 -7.91
CA VAL A 98 -6.12 6.10 -7.91
C VAL A 98 -6.18 5.53 -6.49
N VAL A 99 -7.30 4.93 -6.13
CA VAL A 99 -7.47 4.19 -4.87
C VAL A 99 -7.61 2.70 -5.16
N VAL A 100 -6.83 1.88 -4.47
CA VAL A 100 -6.99 0.42 -4.44
C VAL A 100 -7.54 0.03 -3.08
N PHE A 101 -8.81 -0.40 -3.04
CA PHE A 101 -9.46 -0.88 -1.84
C PHE A 101 -9.30 -2.40 -1.72
N LEU A 102 -8.58 -2.85 -0.69
CA LEU A 102 -8.33 -4.26 -0.42
C LEU A 102 -9.31 -4.83 0.59
N VAL A 103 -9.91 -5.96 0.24
CA VAL A 103 -10.76 -6.77 1.14
C VAL A 103 -10.21 -8.19 1.30
N ASP A 104 -10.61 -8.91 2.34
CA ASP A 104 -10.08 -10.23 2.70
C ASP A 104 -11.02 -11.37 2.24
N ARG A 105 -10.60 -12.11 1.20
CA ARG A 105 -11.28 -13.34 0.73
C ARG A 105 -12.77 -13.14 0.44
N LEU A 106 -13.62 -13.79 1.22
CA LEU A 106 -15.08 -13.78 1.14
C LEU A 106 -15.68 -13.07 2.37
N GLN A 107 -14.91 -12.20 3.01
CA GLN A 107 -15.32 -11.48 4.21
C GLN A 107 -15.66 -10.04 3.86
N TRP A 108 -16.75 -9.56 4.44
CA TRP A 108 -17.12 -8.15 4.50
C TRP A 108 -17.52 -7.84 5.94
N THR A 109 -16.89 -6.85 6.56
CA THR A 109 -17.14 -6.48 7.96
C THR A 109 -17.53 -5.02 8.09
N ASP A 110 -17.96 -4.61 9.29
CA ASP A 110 -18.28 -3.21 9.59
C ASP A 110 -17.07 -2.26 9.39
N GLU A 111 -15.84 -2.77 9.49
CA GLU A 111 -14.64 -1.99 9.17
C GLU A 111 -14.47 -1.79 7.66
N ASP A 112 -14.83 -2.80 6.84
CA ASP A 112 -14.85 -2.68 5.39
C ASP A 112 -15.94 -1.69 4.96
N GLU A 113 -17.11 -1.72 5.60
CA GLU A 113 -18.20 -0.76 5.40
C GLU A 113 -17.77 0.67 5.75
N LEU A 114 -17.07 0.85 6.88
CA LEU A 114 -16.55 2.16 7.27
C LEU A 114 -15.56 2.72 6.24
N VAL A 115 -14.71 1.88 5.66
CA VAL A 115 -13.82 2.30 4.56
C VAL A 115 -14.66 2.67 3.34
N LEU A 116 -15.63 1.84 2.95
CA LEU A 116 -16.53 2.09 1.82
C LEU A 116 -17.24 3.44 1.93
N GLU A 117 -17.78 3.80 3.10
CA GLU A 117 -18.47 5.07 3.32
C GLU A 117 -17.56 6.29 3.10
N ASN A 118 -16.27 6.17 3.42
CA ASN A 118 -15.29 7.20 3.10
C ASN A 118 -14.99 7.25 1.59
N LEU A 119 -14.92 6.09 0.94
CA LEU A 119 -14.66 5.99 -0.50
C LEU A 119 -15.78 6.57 -1.37
N LYS A 120 -17.03 6.46 -0.92
CA LYS A 120 -18.21 7.06 -1.61
C LYS A 120 -18.10 8.58 -1.78
N GLN A 121 -17.26 9.25 -0.98
CA GLN A 121 -17.07 10.70 -1.02
C GLN A 121 -15.96 11.13 -2.00
N LEU A 122 -15.20 10.17 -2.54
CA LEU A 122 -14.09 10.45 -3.45
C LEU A 122 -14.55 10.52 -4.90
N SER A 123 -13.92 11.39 -5.68
CA SER A 123 -14.15 11.55 -7.12
C SER A 123 -13.13 10.80 -8.00
N VAL A 124 -12.17 10.12 -7.38
CA VAL A 124 -11.07 9.44 -8.08
C VAL A 124 -11.42 7.98 -8.39
N PRO A 125 -10.82 7.35 -9.42
CA PRO A 125 -11.03 5.94 -9.72
C PRO A 125 -10.71 5.02 -8.53
N ILE A 126 -11.65 4.12 -8.21
CA ILE A 126 -11.50 3.14 -7.12
C ILE A 126 -11.50 1.73 -7.72
N ILE A 127 -10.41 1.00 -7.50
CA ILE A 127 -10.25 -0.41 -7.86
C ILE A 127 -10.49 -1.25 -6.60
N LEU A 128 -11.40 -2.23 -6.68
CA LEU A 128 -11.61 -3.20 -5.63
C LEU A 128 -10.70 -4.41 -5.84
N ALA A 129 -9.81 -4.68 -4.89
CA ALA A 129 -8.92 -5.83 -4.89
C ALA A 129 -9.35 -6.85 -3.82
N ILE A 130 -9.90 -7.99 -4.24
CA ILE A 130 -10.23 -9.08 -3.31
C ILE A 130 -8.97 -9.89 -3.07
N ASN A 131 -8.34 -9.71 -1.91
CA ASN A 131 -7.05 -10.30 -1.61
C ASN A 131 -7.16 -11.69 -0.96
N LYS A 132 -6.04 -12.42 -0.98
CA LYS A 132 -5.84 -13.75 -0.39
C LYS A 132 -6.74 -14.82 -1.01
N VAL A 133 -7.06 -14.71 -2.30
CA VAL A 133 -7.90 -15.70 -3.01
C VAL A 133 -7.27 -17.10 -3.05
N ASP A 134 -5.97 -17.20 -2.84
CA ASP A 134 -5.24 -18.47 -2.63
C ASP A 134 -5.72 -19.24 -1.38
N LYS A 135 -6.36 -18.56 -0.43
CA LYS A 135 -6.91 -19.15 0.80
C LYS A 135 -8.42 -19.41 0.74
N VAL A 136 -9.05 -19.18 -0.41
CA VAL A 136 -10.47 -19.51 -0.60
C VAL A 136 -10.59 -20.99 -0.94
N ILE A 137 -11.13 -21.76 0.00
CA ILE A 137 -11.28 -23.21 -0.13
C ILE A 137 -12.30 -23.55 -1.22
N ASP A 138 -13.47 -22.91 -1.18
CA ASP A 138 -14.54 -23.11 -2.16
C ASP A 138 -14.57 -21.95 -3.17
N LYS A 139 -13.94 -22.16 -4.33
CA LYS A 139 -13.85 -21.16 -5.39
C LYS A 139 -15.21 -20.81 -6.01
N ASN A 140 -16.22 -21.67 -5.89
CA ASN A 140 -17.55 -21.42 -6.45
C ASN A 140 -18.26 -20.25 -5.73
N LYS A 141 -17.83 -19.91 -4.50
CA LYS A 141 -18.36 -18.79 -3.74
C LYS A 141 -17.78 -17.43 -4.14
N LEU A 142 -16.68 -17.42 -4.91
CA LEU A 142 -16.01 -16.19 -5.29
C LEU A 142 -16.87 -15.35 -6.23
N LEU A 143 -17.45 -15.95 -7.28
CA LEU A 143 -18.27 -15.22 -8.25
C LEU A 143 -19.53 -14.60 -7.61
N PRO A 144 -20.34 -15.33 -6.80
CA PRO A 144 -21.44 -14.71 -6.07
C PRO A 144 -20.99 -13.57 -5.15
N HIS A 145 -19.87 -13.73 -4.46
CA HIS A 145 -19.35 -12.68 -3.59
C HIS A 145 -18.94 -11.43 -4.38
N MET A 146 -18.25 -11.59 -5.51
CA MET A 146 -17.89 -10.50 -6.41
C MET A 146 -19.13 -9.75 -6.92
N GLN A 147 -20.23 -10.47 -7.24
CA GLN A 147 -21.48 -9.85 -7.65
C GLN A 147 -22.11 -9.01 -6.53
N THR A 148 -22.07 -9.50 -5.28
CA THR A 148 -22.52 -8.71 -4.13
C THR A 148 -21.67 -7.45 -3.98
N LEU A 149 -20.35 -7.57 -3.96
CA LEU A 149 -19.45 -6.42 -3.83
C LEU A 149 -19.60 -5.41 -4.97
N ALA A 150 -19.83 -5.88 -6.20
CA ALA A 150 -20.07 -5.01 -7.36
C ALA A 150 -21.29 -4.10 -7.19
N SER A 151 -22.23 -4.43 -6.31
CA SER A 151 -23.42 -3.60 -6.04
C SER A 151 -23.16 -2.44 -5.07
N TYR A 152 -22.06 -2.46 -4.31
CA TYR A 152 -21.80 -1.51 -3.23
C TYR A 152 -21.30 -0.15 -3.70
N LEU A 153 -20.56 -0.13 -4.81
CA LEU A 153 -20.00 1.06 -5.43
C LEU A 153 -19.76 0.80 -6.91
N SER A 154 -19.80 1.83 -7.73
CA SER A 154 -19.40 1.75 -9.14
C SER A 154 -17.87 1.68 -9.24
N TRP A 155 -17.31 0.50 -8.99
CA TRP A 155 -15.87 0.27 -9.06
C TRP A 155 -15.35 0.53 -10.46
N SER A 156 -14.18 1.14 -10.56
CA SER A 156 -13.48 1.23 -11.83
C SER A 156 -13.03 -0.14 -12.32
N GLU A 157 -12.66 -1.03 -11.39
CA GLU A 157 -12.35 -2.43 -11.67
C GLU A 157 -12.50 -3.27 -10.41
N LEU A 158 -12.78 -4.57 -10.57
CA LEU A 158 -12.88 -5.52 -9.47
C LEU A 158 -12.00 -6.73 -9.80
N ILE A 159 -10.92 -6.91 -9.04
CA ILE A 159 -9.84 -7.84 -9.36
C ILE A 159 -9.58 -8.78 -8.18
N PRO A 160 -9.79 -10.10 -8.32
CA PRO A 160 -9.36 -11.07 -7.32
C PRO A 160 -7.84 -11.27 -7.40
N ILE A 161 -7.12 -11.06 -6.29
CA ILE A 161 -5.65 -11.11 -6.25
C ILE A 161 -5.13 -12.01 -5.11
N SER A 162 -3.88 -12.44 -5.26
CA SER A 162 -3.07 -12.93 -4.13
C SER A 162 -1.83 -12.05 -3.98
N ALA A 163 -1.82 -11.20 -2.97
CA ALA A 163 -0.66 -10.39 -2.62
C ALA A 163 0.59 -11.24 -2.32
N LYS A 164 0.41 -12.44 -1.76
CA LYS A 164 1.53 -13.30 -1.37
C LYS A 164 2.14 -14.05 -2.54
N ASN A 165 1.30 -14.49 -3.50
CA ASN A 165 1.71 -15.41 -4.56
C ASN A 165 1.78 -14.74 -5.94
N GLY A 166 1.61 -13.42 -6.04
CA GLY A 166 1.64 -12.71 -7.33
C GLY A 166 0.37 -12.84 -8.19
N HIS A 167 -0.62 -13.65 -7.80
CA HIS A 167 -1.79 -13.92 -8.65
C HIS A 167 -2.55 -12.62 -8.98
N ASN A 168 -2.75 -12.40 -10.28
CA ASN A 168 -3.43 -11.23 -10.89
C ASN A 168 -2.85 -9.85 -10.50
N GLN A 169 -1.65 -9.78 -9.96
CA GLN A 169 -1.04 -8.48 -9.65
C GLN A 169 -0.70 -7.67 -10.91
N HIS A 170 -0.35 -8.33 -12.02
CA HIS A 170 -0.16 -7.65 -13.31
C HIS A 170 -1.45 -6.96 -13.78
N LEU A 171 -2.60 -7.63 -13.67
CA LEU A 171 -3.92 -7.03 -13.99
C LEU A 171 -4.19 -5.81 -13.10
N LEU A 172 -3.86 -5.90 -11.81
CA LEU A 172 -3.98 -4.75 -10.90
C LEU A 172 -3.06 -3.59 -11.30
N LEU A 173 -1.81 -3.87 -11.68
CA LEU A 173 -0.88 -2.83 -12.14
C LEU A 173 -1.33 -2.19 -13.44
N ASP A 174 -1.83 -2.97 -14.41
CA ASP A 174 -2.36 -2.45 -15.67
C ASP A 174 -3.62 -1.60 -15.44
N ALA A 175 -4.47 -2.04 -14.51
CA ALA A 175 -5.63 -1.27 -14.07
C ALA A 175 -5.21 0.08 -13.46
N ILE A 176 -4.21 0.10 -12.59
CA ILE A 176 -3.68 1.36 -12.03
C ILE A 176 -3.09 2.23 -13.14
N ARG A 177 -2.19 1.67 -13.98
CA ARG A 177 -1.48 2.36 -15.06
C ARG A 177 -2.41 3.11 -16.00
N SER A 178 -3.49 2.47 -16.43
CA SER A 178 -4.47 3.07 -17.36
C SER A 178 -5.20 4.29 -16.80
N ARG A 179 -5.16 4.49 -15.47
CA ARG A 179 -5.88 5.54 -14.74
C ARG A 179 -4.97 6.63 -14.19
N LEU A 180 -3.65 6.43 -14.19
CA LEU A 180 -2.71 7.46 -13.81
C LEU A 180 -2.64 8.58 -14.86
N PRO A 181 -2.45 9.84 -14.45
CA PRO A 181 -2.36 10.97 -15.38
C PRO A 181 -1.07 10.90 -16.18
N GLU A 182 -1.07 11.58 -17.34
CA GLU A 182 0.15 11.80 -18.10
C GLU A 182 1.00 12.86 -17.39
N SER A 183 2.22 12.47 -17.03
CA SER A 183 3.15 13.27 -16.25
C SER A 183 4.55 12.69 -16.35
N ASP A 184 5.55 13.56 -16.18
CA ASP A 184 6.90 13.12 -15.83
C ASP A 184 6.92 12.42 -14.47
N PHE A 185 7.96 11.63 -14.25
CA PHE A 185 8.18 10.91 -12.99
C PHE A 185 8.47 11.90 -11.85
N TYR A 186 7.94 11.59 -10.66
CA TYR A 186 8.13 12.40 -9.46
C TYR A 186 9.45 12.06 -8.75
N PHE A 187 9.95 10.84 -8.95
CA PHE A 187 11.17 10.32 -8.33
C PHE A 187 12.09 9.69 -9.38
N ASP A 188 13.36 9.49 -9.00
CA ASP A 188 14.33 8.79 -9.84
C ASP A 188 13.85 7.37 -10.18
N GLU A 189 14.18 6.87 -11.37
CA GLU A 189 13.67 5.60 -11.89
C GLU A 189 14.09 4.39 -11.03
N GLU A 190 15.26 4.47 -10.38
CA GLU A 190 15.81 3.44 -9.50
C GLU A 190 15.32 3.56 -8.04
N GLN A 191 14.66 4.66 -7.69
CA GLN A 191 14.21 4.90 -6.33
C GLN A 191 12.99 4.05 -6.01
N VAL A 192 13.04 3.30 -4.90
CA VAL A 192 11.94 2.41 -4.49
C VAL A 192 11.18 2.92 -3.26
N THR A 193 11.76 3.86 -2.51
CA THR A 193 11.09 4.52 -1.39
C THR A 193 11.66 5.92 -1.15
N ASP A 194 10.91 6.78 -0.47
CA ASP A 194 11.33 8.12 -0.02
C ASP A 194 12.04 8.11 1.35
N ARG A 195 12.25 6.93 1.92
CA ARG A 195 12.82 6.74 3.26
C ARG A 195 14.28 6.31 3.23
N SER A 196 15.03 6.76 4.23
CA SER A 196 16.45 6.39 4.38
C SER A 196 16.60 4.94 4.84
N GLU A 197 17.76 4.33 4.56
CA GLU A 197 18.07 2.97 5.01
C GLU A 197 18.00 2.82 6.53
N LYS A 198 18.39 3.86 7.27
CA LYS A 198 18.23 3.95 8.73
C LYS A 198 16.78 3.75 9.16
N PHE A 199 15.85 4.41 8.47
CA PHE A 199 14.43 4.26 8.75
C PHE A 199 13.97 2.82 8.47
N ILE A 200 14.35 2.25 7.33
CA ILE A 200 14.02 0.86 6.98
C ILE A 200 14.55 -0.11 8.05
N ALA A 201 15.79 0.06 8.50
CA ALA A 201 16.38 -0.74 9.57
C ALA A 201 15.58 -0.65 10.88
N SER A 202 15.19 0.57 11.30
CA SER A 202 14.35 0.78 12.50
C SER A 202 13.02 0.03 12.43
N GLU A 203 12.37 0.08 11.26
CA GLU A 203 11.09 -0.54 11.02
C GLU A 203 11.19 -2.07 10.97
N LEU A 204 12.26 -2.62 10.37
CA LEU A 204 12.53 -4.04 10.38
C LEU A 204 12.71 -4.60 11.80
N ILE A 205 13.44 -3.89 12.66
CA ILE A 205 13.61 -4.26 14.08
C ILE A 205 12.25 -4.20 14.79
N ARG A 206 11.50 -3.11 14.60
CA ARG A 206 10.17 -2.95 15.21
C ARG A 206 9.21 -4.05 14.80
N GLU A 207 9.24 -4.52 13.55
CA GLU A 207 8.44 -5.67 13.11
C GLU A 207 8.78 -6.93 13.92
N LYS A 208 10.07 -7.19 14.19
CA LYS A 208 10.49 -8.35 15.00
C LYS A 208 9.98 -8.22 16.43
N LEU A 209 10.08 -7.03 17.03
CA LEU A 209 9.52 -6.75 18.34
C LEU A 209 8.00 -6.97 18.36
N MET A 210 7.26 -6.48 17.36
CA MET A 210 5.82 -6.72 17.23
C MET A 210 5.44 -8.19 17.12
N ARG A 211 6.28 -9.00 16.47
CA ARG A 211 6.05 -10.44 16.29
C ARG A 211 6.40 -11.27 17.53
N GLN A 212 7.44 -10.86 18.26
CA GLN A 212 7.96 -11.62 19.40
C GLN A 212 7.37 -11.19 20.75
N LEU A 213 6.97 -9.92 20.90
CA LEU A 213 6.44 -9.38 22.15
C LEU A 213 4.90 -9.51 22.21
N GLY A 214 4.39 -9.75 23.43
CA GLY A 214 2.96 -9.93 23.77
C GLY A 214 2.10 -8.67 23.65
N ASP A 215 0.93 -8.61 24.28
CA ASP A 215 -0.15 -7.72 23.83
C ASP A 215 0.08 -6.21 24.02
N GLU A 216 0.60 -5.71 25.15
CA GLU A 216 0.68 -4.24 25.34
C GLU A 216 1.99 -3.59 24.86
N VAL A 217 3.13 -4.29 24.96
CA VAL A 217 4.46 -3.72 24.70
C VAL A 217 4.64 -3.20 23.26
N PRO A 218 4.22 -3.93 22.21
CA PRO A 218 4.42 -3.51 20.82
C PRO A 218 3.78 -2.18 20.44
N TYR A 219 2.74 -1.77 21.17
CA TYR A 219 2.06 -0.50 20.93
C TYR A 219 2.73 0.70 21.62
N LYS A 220 3.72 0.48 22.49
CA LYS A 220 4.47 1.56 23.16
C LYS A 220 5.91 1.68 22.69
N VAL A 221 6.43 0.65 22.01
CA VAL A 221 7.81 0.60 21.56
C VAL A 221 8.08 1.55 20.38
N ALA A 222 9.22 2.24 20.46
CA ALA A 222 9.85 2.95 19.35
C ALA A 222 11.28 2.45 19.16
N VAL A 223 11.76 2.40 17.92
CA VAL A 223 13.14 2.01 17.58
C VAL A 223 13.81 3.19 16.92
N GLU A 224 14.99 3.55 17.42
CA GLU A 224 15.84 4.60 16.89
C GLU A 224 17.18 4.00 16.47
N ILE A 225 17.71 4.40 15.30
CA ILE A 225 19.04 3.99 14.85
C ILE A 225 20.02 5.09 15.20
N GLU A 226 20.83 4.86 16.23
CA GLU A 226 21.84 5.82 16.71
C GLU A 226 23.05 5.84 15.76
N GLN A 227 23.43 4.68 15.22
CA GLN A 227 24.57 4.52 14.34
C GLN A 227 24.24 3.62 13.15
N TYR A 228 24.65 4.03 11.96
CA TYR A 228 24.58 3.24 10.73
C TYR A 228 25.87 3.49 9.95
N GLN A 229 26.74 2.49 9.88
CA GLN A 229 28.04 2.57 9.24
C GLN A 229 28.18 1.47 8.21
N GLU A 230 28.37 1.87 6.96
CA GLU A 230 28.73 0.97 5.87
C GLU A 230 30.26 0.79 5.86
N GLU A 231 30.68 -0.44 6.07
CA GLU A 231 32.04 -0.92 5.85
C GLU A 231 32.03 -1.82 4.59
N PRO A 232 33.17 -2.08 3.91
CA PRO A 232 33.20 -2.75 2.61
C PRO A 232 32.50 -4.11 2.53
N ASN A 233 32.37 -4.84 3.64
CA ASN A 233 31.72 -6.16 3.72
C ASN A 233 30.73 -6.27 4.90
N LEU A 234 30.39 -5.15 5.55
CA LEU A 234 29.60 -5.15 6.78
C LEU A 234 28.81 -3.86 6.91
N VAL A 235 27.55 -3.95 7.33
CA VAL A 235 26.81 -2.79 7.81
C VAL A 235 26.66 -2.91 9.32
N ARG A 236 27.23 -1.96 10.06
CA ARG A 236 27.11 -1.88 11.52
C ARG A 236 25.97 -0.94 11.89
N ILE A 237 25.01 -1.47 12.65
CA ILE A 237 23.79 -0.75 13.05
C ILE A 237 23.64 -0.84 14.56
N ASP A 238 23.68 0.32 15.23
CA ASP A 238 23.36 0.42 16.65
C ASP A 238 21.94 0.98 16.80
N ALA A 239 21.09 0.22 17.48
CA ALA A 239 19.67 0.53 17.61
C ALA A 239 19.26 0.62 19.08
N LEU A 240 18.57 1.71 19.41
CA LEU A 240 17.99 1.96 20.71
C LEU A 240 16.49 1.62 20.69
N ILE A 241 16.05 0.80 21.64
CA ILE A 241 14.65 0.41 21.80
C ILE A 241 14.07 1.16 23.00
N TRP A 242 13.14 2.07 22.74
CA TRP A 242 12.39 2.80 23.76
C TRP A 242 11.16 1.98 24.17
N VAL A 243 10.82 1.96 25.47
CA VAL A 243 9.68 1.23 26.07
C VAL A 243 8.79 2.12 26.93
#